data_AF-A0A522SQE6-F1
#
_entry.id   AF-A0A522SQE6-F1
#
_cell.length_a   1.000
_cell.length_b   1.000
_cell.length_c   1.000
_cell.angle_alpha   90.00
_cell.angle_beta   90.00
_cell.angle_gamma   90.00
#
_symmetry.space_group_name_H-M   'P 1'
#
loop_
_entity.id
_entity.type
_entity.pdbx_description
1 polymer ?
#
loop_
_entity_poly.entity_id
_entity_poly.type
_entity_poly.pdbx_seq_one_letter_code
_entity_poly.pdbx_strand_id
1 'polypeptide(L)'
;MIFRKILLSYFFIIEAGLFILYVTDFGFYNYLGRRLDPVVLRFVNVQDAGTNAAMVWESYPVVRGLLIMVIVMTILYRLHRWAYRHHAIRTAAKLAADPAPTRKGSFGIFAVIVFILMAGGIYGNFAYYPLQWSQAMFTGDEGITSLGLNPVINFFSKLKFREDSFDINATRKYYPYIASYLHIPHP
;
A
#
# COMPACT_ATOMS: atom_id res chain seq x y z
N MET A 1 15.34 -25.44 11.32
CA MET A 1 15.55 -24.14 12.01
C MET A 1 15.71 -22.96 11.03
N ILE A 2 16.31 -23.17 9.86
CA ILE A 2 16.53 -22.15 8.80
C ILE A 2 15.22 -21.62 8.22
N PHE A 3 14.29 -22.49 7.81
CA PHE A 3 12.99 -22.09 7.23
C PHE A 3 12.20 -21.12 8.11
N ARG A 4 12.18 -21.34 9.44
CA ARG A 4 11.54 -20.43 10.40
C ARG A 4 12.16 -19.03 10.37
N LYS A 5 13.49 -18.95 10.31
CA LYS A 5 14.18 -17.64 10.27
C LYS A 5 13.83 -16.90 8.98
N ILE A 6 13.86 -17.60 7.83
CA ILE A 6 13.49 -17.04 6.53
C ILE A 6 12.05 -16.50 6.56
N LEU A 7 11.10 -17.29 7.04
CA LEU A 7 9.69 -16.90 7.09
C LEU A 7 9.46 -15.69 8.02
N LEU A 8 10.07 -15.68 9.20
CA LEU A 8 9.96 -14.55 10.13
C LEU A 8 10.61 -13.28 9.57
N SER A 9 11.78 -13.40 8.93
CA SER A 9 12.44 -12.27 8.27
C SER A 9 11.60 -11.75 7.09
N TYR A 10 11.00 -12.64 6.32
CA TYR A 10 10.12 -12.28 5.21
C TYR A 10 8.91 -11.46 5.68
N PHE A 11 8.17 -11.96 6.68
CA PHE A 11 7.03 -11.21 7.24
C PHE A 11 7.48 -9.87 7.81
N PHE A 12 8.58 -9.86 8.58
CA PHE A 12 9.10 -8.63 9.16
C PHE A 12 9.43 -7.56 8.11
N ILE A 13 10.10 -7.94 7.00
CA ILE A 13 10.47 -7.00 5.94
C ILE A 13 9.21 -6.46 5.23
N ILE A 14 8.27 -7.33 4.88
CA ILE A 14 7.03 -6.93 4.19
C ILE A 14 6.18 -6.03 5.09
N GLU A 15 6.01 -6.39 6.37
CA GLU A 15 5.25 -5.61 7.33
C GLU A 15 5.91 -4.26 7.63
N ALA A 16 7.24 -4.21 7.75
CA ALA A 16 7.96 -2.96 7.92
C ALA A 16 7.77 -2.04 6.69
N GLY A 17 7.87 -2.59 5.48
CA GLY A 17 7.64 -1.85 4.25
C GLY A 17 6.20 -1.31 4.14
N LEU A 18 5.21 -2.16 4.44
CA LEU A 18 3.80 -1.75 4.49
C LEU A 18 3.57 -0.70 5.57
N PHE A 19 4.12 -0.88 6.76
CA PHE A 19 3.97 0.07 7.87
C PHE A 19 4.51 1.45 7.49
N ILE A 20 5.71 1.52 6.91
CA ILE A 20 6.29 2.78 6.43
C ILE A 20 5.37 3.42 5.37
N LEU A 21 4.88 2.63 4.42
CA LEU A 21 4.00 3.12 3.35
C LEU A 21 2.70 3.69 3.93
N TYR A 22 2.05 2.98 4.85
CA TYR A 22 0.80 3.42 5.48
C TYR A 22 1.01 4.63 6.40
N VAL A 23 2.08 4.67 7.20
CA VAL A 23 2.39 5.85 8.02
C VAL A 23 2.65 7.08 7.14
N THR A 24 3.40 6.90 6.05
CA THR A 24 3.63 7.97 5.07
C THR A 24 2.33 8.40 4.40
N ASP A 25 1.44 7.46 4.03
CA ASP A 25 0.13 7.77 3.48
C ASP A 25 -0.73 8.56 4.46
N PHE A 26 -0.79 8.15 5.73
CA PHE A 26 -1.56 8.87 6.74
C PHE A 26 -1.03 10.29 6.97
N GLY A 27 0.30 10.47 6.99
CA GLY A 27 0.91 11.80 7.04
C GLY A 27 0.51 12.64 5.83
N PHE A 28 0.69 12.10 4.63
CA PHE A 28 0.36 12.76 3.36
C PHE A 28 -1.12 13.12 3.27
N TYR A 29 -2.01 12.22 3.70
CA TYR A 29 -3.45 12.44 3.77
C TYR A 29 -3.82 13.55 4.76
N ASN A 30 -3.20 13.57 5.94
CA ASN A 30 -3.44 14.62 6.93
C ASN A 30 -3.03 16.01 6.42
N TYR A 31 -2.03 16.09 5.53
CA TYR A 31 -1.53 17.37 5.01
C TYR A 31 -2.22 17.82 3.72
N LEU A 32 -2.54 16.91 2.80
CA LEU A 32 -3.09 17.24 1.49
C LEU A 32 -4.54 16.81 1.28
N GLY A 33 -5.16 16.11 2.24
CA GLY A 33 -6.52 15.56 2.09
C GLY A 33 -6.64 14.46 1.05
N ARG A 34 -5.52 13.89 0.57
CA ARG A 34 -5.51 12.88 -0.50
C ARG A 34 -4.54 11.74 -0.22
N ARG A 35 -4.79 10.56 -0.82
CA ARG A 35 -3.89 9.39 -0.70
C ARG A 35 -2.52 9.62 -1.32
N LEU A 36 -1.56 8.83 -0.84
CA LEU A 36 -0.17 8.81 -1.27
C LEU A 36 -0.05 8.69 -2.80
N ASP A 37 0.75 9.58 -3.37
CA ASP A 37 0.97 9.72 -4.80
C ASP A 37 2.48 9.64 -5.11
N PRO A 38 2.92 9.08 -6.24
CA PRO A 38 4.31 9.10 -6.70
C PRO A 38 5.01 10.46 -6.69
N VAL A 39 4.26 11.57 -6.66
CA VAL A 39 4.82 12.91 -6.40
C VAL A 39 5.65 12.95 -5.11
N VAL A 40 5.33 12.12 -4.11
CA VAL A 40 6.11 12.00 -2.86
C VAL A 40 7.58 11.67 -3.11
N LEU A 41 7.89 10.94 -4.19
CA LEU A 41 9.26 10.57 -4.55
C LEU A 41 10.12 11.77 -4.95
N ARG A 42 9.50 12.89 -5.34
CA ARG A 42 10.24 14.14 -5.59
C ARG A 42 10.83 14.71 -4.29
N PHE A 43 10.18 14.50 -3.15
CA PHE A 43 10.69 14.93 -1.85
C PHE A 43 11.87 14.09 -1.35
N VAL A 44 12.05 12.89 -1.91
CA VAL A 44 13.19 11.99 -1.59
C VAL A 44 14.40 12.29 -2.49
N ASN A 45 14.27 13.21 -3.46
CA ASN A 45 15.39 13.58 -4.31
C ASN A 45 16.53 14.20 -3.49
N VAL A 46 17.76 13.73 -3.73
CA VAL A 46 18.95 14.04 -2.94
C VAL A 46 19.30 15.53 -2.99
N GLN A 47 18.95 16.22 -4.08
CA GLN A 47 19.28 17.63 -4.30
C GLN A 47 18.65 18.56 -3.25
N ASP A 48 17.43 18.25 -2.80
CA ASP A 48 16.67 19.07 -1.84
C ASP A 48 16.39 18.34 -0.50
N ALA A 49 17.12 17.25 -0.25
CA ALA A 49 16.83 16.34 0.87
C ALA A 49 16.88 17.03 2.24
N GLY A 50 17.77 18.01 2.43
CA GLY A 50 17.88 18.76 3.69
C GLY A 50 16.61 19.58 3.97
N THR A 51 16.14 20.34 2.98
CA THR A 51 14.94 21.17 3.08
C THR A 51 13.69 20.30 3.26
N ASN A 52 13.58 19.20 2.51
CA ASN A 52 12.45 18.28 2.62
C ASN A 52 12.43 17.56 3.97
N ALA A 53 13.59 17.18 4.52
CA ALA A 53 13.69 16.58 5.84
C ALA A 53 13.29 17.56 6.95
N ALA A 54 13.69 18.82 6.84
CA ALA A 54 13.27 19.87 7.78
C ALA A 54 11.74 20.05 7.76
N MET A 55 11.14 20.12 6.57
CA MET A 55 9.68 20.19 6.42
C MET A 55 8.96 19.03 7.12
N VAL A 56 9.45 17.80 6.94
CA VAL A 56 8.86 16.62 7.60
C VAL A 56 9.05 16.66 9.11
N TRP A 57 10.21 17.10 9.59
CA TRP A 57 10.53 17.20 11.01
C TRP A 57 9.67 18.24 11.74
N GLU A 58 9.39 19.37 11.08
CA GLU A 58 8.55 20.43 11.63
C GLU A 58 7.05 20.10 11.52
N SER A 59 6.64 19.42 10.44
CA SER A 59 5.22 19.14 10.18
C SER A 59 4.70 17.90 10.92
N TYR A 60 5.56 16.92 11.23
CA TYR A 60 5.13 15.64 11.79
C TYR A 60 5.96 15.21 12.99
N PRO A 61 5.34 14.49 13.96
CA PRO A 61 6.05 13.97 15.12
C PRO A 61 6.87 12.72 14.78
N VAL A 62 7.93 12.86 13.96
CA VAL A 62 8.75 11.76 13.41
C VAL A 62 9.27 10.83 14.50
N VAL A 63 9.76 11.39 15.61
CA VAL A 63 10.30 10.60 16.74
C VAL A 63 9.22 9.72 17.37
N ARG A 64 8.00 10.24 17.56
CA ARG A 64 6.88 9.46 18.11
C ARG A 64 6.44 8.37 17.13
N GLY A 65 6.41 8.69 15.83
CA GLY A 65 6.14 7.72 14.78
C GLY A 65 7.14 6.56 14.77
N LEU A 66 8.44 6.86 14.88
CA LEU A 66 9.49 5.85 14.95
C LEU A 66 9.38 4.98 16.21
N LEU A 67 9.08 5.57 17.36
CA LEU A 67 8.85 4.81 18.60
C LEU A 67 7.66 3.85 18.46
N ILE A 68 6.53 4.33 17.91
CA ILE A 68 5.36 3.49 17.64
C ILE A 68 5.72 2.36 16.67
N MET A 69 6.48 2.66 15.61
CA MET A 69 6.94 1.66 14.65
C MET A 69 7.73 0.54 15.36
N VAL A 70 8.71 0.89 16.18
CA VAL A 70 9.52 -0.09 16.92
C VAL A 70 8.65 -0.95 17.83
N ILE A 71 7.69 -0.34 18.54
CA ILE A 71 6.75 -1.06 19.42
C ILE A 71 5.89 -2.03 18.61
N VAL A 72 5.24 -1.56 17.55
CA VAL A 72 4.35 -2.38 16.70
C VAL A 72 5.12 -3.53 16.05
N MET A 73 6.28 -3.25 15.45
CA MET A 73 7.14 -4.28 14.84
C MET A 73 7.61 -5.31 15.86
N THR A 74 7.92 -4.90 17.10
CA THR A 74 8.30 -5.82 18.18
C THR A 74 7.12 -6.72 18.58
N ILE A 75 5.93 -6.15 18.71
CA ILE A 75 4.70 -6.90 19.02
C ILE A 75 4.40 -7.92 17.91
N LEU A 76 4.42 -7.50 16.64
CA LEU A 76 4.21 -8.38 15.50
C LEU A 76 5.25 -9.49 15.46
N TYR A 77 6.53 -9.18 15.63
CA TYR A 77 7.58 -10.21 15.68
C TYR A 77 7.34 -11.23 16.80
N ARG A 78 6.97 -10.77 18.01
CA ARG A 78 6.62 -11.64 19.14
C ARG A 78 5.41 -12.50 18.82
N LEU A 79 4.39 -11.93 18.19
CA LEU A 79 3.16 -12.61 17.78
C LEU A 79 3.44 -13.70 16.75
N HIS A 80 4.19 -13.40 15.69
CA HIS A 80 4.59 -14.39 14.68
C HIS A 80 5.39 -15.53 15.29
N ARG A 81 6.34 -15.20 16.18
CA ARG A 81 7.13 -16.21 16.89
C ARG A 81 6.26 -17.07 17.80
N TRP A 82 5.30 -16.48 18.50
CA TRP A 82 4.34 -17.19 19.34
C TRP A 82 3.44 -18.10 18.53
N ALA A 83 2.79 -17.57 17.47
CA ALA A 83 1.91 -18.32 16.58
C ALA A 83 2.66 -19.51 15.97
N TYR A 84 3.86 -19.29 15.41
CA TYR A 84 4.67 -20.36 14.85
C TYR A 84 4.98 -21.45 15.89
N ARG A 85 5.39 -21.09 17.10
CA ARG A 85 5.67 -22.07 18.17
C ARG A 85 4.43 -22.84 18.57
N HIS A 86 3.31 -22.14 18.75
CA HIS A 86 2.05 -22.73 19.17
C HIS A 86 1.53 -23.75 18.15
N HIS A 87 1.58 -23.40 16.87
CA HIS A 87 1.22 -24.31 15.78
C HIS A 87 2.23 -25.45 15.63
N ALA A 88 3.53 -25.20 15.68
CA ALA A 88 4.55 -26.24 15.56
C ALA A 88 4.46 -27.29 16.68
N ILE A 89 4.27 -26.86 17.93
CA ILE A 89 4.15 -27.75 19.10
C ILE A 89 2.85 -28.55 19.01
N ARG A 90 1.72 -27.92 18.68
CA ARG A 90 0.42 -28.61 18.56
C ARG A 90 0.40 -29.62 17.42
N THR A 91 1.02 -29.31 16.29
CA THR A 91 1.11 -30.23 15.15
C THR A 91 2.01 -31.41 15.49
N ALA A 92 3.15 -31.18 16.15
CA ALA A 92 4.04 -32.27 16.59
C ALA A 92 3.36 -33.19 17.63
N ALA A 93 2.66 -32.61 18.61
CA ALA A 93 1.93 -33.38 19.63
C ALA A 93 0.76 -34.18 19.04
N LYS A 94 0.02 -33.62 18.07
CA LYS A 94 -1.05 -34.34 17.37
C LYS A 94 -0.52 -35.47 16.50
N LEU A 95 0.57 -35.25 15.75
CA LEU A 95 1.17 -36.27 14.90
C LEU A 95 1.76 -37.44 15.71
N ALA A 96 2.23 -37.17 16.94
CA ALA A 96 2.71 -38.19 17.85
C ALA A 96 1.59 -38.98 18.56
N ALA A 97 0.42 -38.37 18.75
CA ALA A 97 -0.71 -38.98 19.47
C ALA A 97 -1.68 -39.76 18.56
N ASP A 98 -1.85 -39.35 17.31
CA ASP A 98 -2.72 -40.03 16.33
C ASP A 98 -2.24 -39.73 14.89
N PRO A 99 -1.75 -40.73 14.13
CA PRO A 99 -1.33 -40.56 12.74
C PRO A 99 -2.50 -40.50 11.74
N ALA A 100 -3.75 -40.58 12.20
CA ALA A 100 -4.92 -40.50 11.34
C ALA A 100 -4.94 -39.18 10.52
N PRO A 101 -5.45 -39.21 9.27
CA PRO A 101 -5.47 -38.04 8.41
C PRO A 101 -6.37 -36.98 9.03
N THR A 102 -5.76 -35.93 9.59
CA THR A 102 -6.46 -34.72 10.05
C THR A 102 -7.46 -34.28 8.99
N ARG A 103 -8.71 -34.00 9.35
CA ARG A 103 -9.82 -33.62 8.44
C ARG A 103 -9.48 -32.35 7.63
N LYS A 104 -8.71 -32.49 6.55
CA LYS A 104 -8.10 -31.37 5.78
C LYS A 104 -9.13 -30.47 5.10
N GLY A 105 -10.33 -30.97 4.82
CA GLY A 105 -11.37 -30.26 4.07
C GLY A 105 -11.88 -28.98 4.75
N SER A 106 -12.05 -28.98 6.08
CA SER A 106 -12.57 -27.80 6.80
C SER A 106 -11.56 -26.66 6.87
N PHE A 107 -10.27 -26.96 7.00
CA PHE A 107 -9.21 -25.94 6.96
C PHE A 107 -9.05 -25.35 5.56
N GLY A 108 -9.16 -26.17 4.52
CA GLY A 108 -9.10 -25.69 3.13
C GLY A 108 -10.22 -24.68 2.83
N ILE A 109 -11.46 -24.99 3.21
CA ILE A 109 -12.60 -24.08 3.03
C ILE A 109 -12.39 -22.78 3.81
N PHE A 110 -11.97 -22.88 5.07
CA PHE A 110 -11.67 -21.70 5.89
C PHE A 110 -10.57 -20.83 5.25
N ALA A 111 -9.47 -21.43 4.80
CA ALA A 111 -8.36 -20.71 4.15
C ALA A 111 -8.81 -20.01 2.86
N VAL A 112 -9.65 -20.67 2.05
CA VAL A 112 -10.21 -20.08 0.83
C VAL A 112 -11.11 -18.89 1.14
N ILE A 113 -12.00 -19.00 2.15
CA ILE A 113 -12.88 -17.90 2.55
C ILE A 113 -12.05 -16.70 3.05
N VAL A 114 -11.07 -16.94 3.93
CA VAL A 114 -10.19 -15.87 4.43
C VAL A 114 -9.41 -15.23 3.29
N PHE A 115 -8.89 -16.03 2.36
CA PHE A 115 -8.19 -15.52 1.18
C PHE A 115 -9.09 -14.63 0.31
N ILE A 116 -10.32 -15.06 0.01
CA ILE A 116 -11.27 -14.28 -0.79
C ILE A 116 -11.62 -12.98 -0.08
N LEU A 117 -11.88 -13.00 1.23
CA LEU A 117 -12.20 -11.80 1.99
C LEU A 117 -11.02 -10.81 2.04
N MET A 118 -9.80 -11.29 2.26
CA MET A 118 -8.61 -10.43 2.24
C MET A 118 -8.33 -9.89 0.84
N ALA A 119 -8.40 -10.74 -0.18
CA ALA A 119 -8.19 -10.33 -1.56
C ALA A 119 -9.23 -9.29 -1.99
N GLY A 120 -10.52 -9.53 -1.71
CA GLY A 120 -11.60 -8.60 -2.00
C GLY A 120 -11.44 -7.27 -1.27
N GLY A 121 -11.09 -7.30 0.03
CA GLY A 121 -10.85 -6.09 0.82
C GLY A 121 -9.65 -5.28 0.35
N ILE A 122 -8.57 -5.93 -0.09
CA ILE A 122 -7.40 -5.25 -0.67
C ILE A 122 -7.74 -4.64 -2.03
N TYR A 123 -8.49 -5.37 -2.85
CA TYR A 123 -8.78 -5.03 -4.25
C TYR A 123 -9.86 -3.95 -4.40
N GLY A 124 -10.87 -3.95 -3.53
CA GLY A 124 -11.88 -2.89 -3.41
C GLY A 124 -12.85 -2.76 -4.59
N ASN A 125 -12.82 -3.68 -5.56
CA ASN A 125 -13.67 -3.65 -6.74
C ASN A 125 -14.05 -5.09 -7.18
N PHE A 126 -15.18 -5.25 -7.86
CA PHE A 126 -15.58 -6.52 -8.49
C PHE A 126 -15.14 -6.64 -9.96
N ALA A 127 -14.53 -5.58 -10.53
CA ALA A 127 -14.00 -5.59 -11.88
C ALA A 127 -12.71 -6.42 -12.03
N TYR A 128 -12.21 -6.57 -13.26
CA TYR A 128 -10.94 -7.28 -13.54
C TYR A 128 -9.67 -6.49 -13.16
N TYR A 129 -9.83 -5.22 -12.73
CA TYR A 129 -8.77 -4.35 -12.23
C TYR A 129 -9.13 -3.80 -10.83
N PRO A 130 -8.13 -3.52 -9.97
CA PRO A 130 -8.39 -3.03 -8.62
C PRO A 130 -8.98 -1.62 -8.66
N LEU A 131 -9.63 -1.21 -7.57
CA LEU A 131 -10.31 0.08 -7.49
C LEU A 131 -9.37 1.24 -7.89
N GLN A 132 -9.74 1.96 -8.95
CA GLN A 132 -8.97 3.10 -9.45
C GLN A 132 -9.46 4.42 -8.87
N TRP A 133 -8.60 5.43 -8.87
CA TRP A 133 -8.92 6.77 -8.37
C TRP A 133 -10.13 7.39 -9.08
N SER A 134 -10.29 7.18 -10.39
CA SER A 134 -11.41 7.71 -11.17
C SER A 134 -12.76 7.08 -10.78
N GLN A 135 -12.75 5.85 -10.26
CA GLN A 135 -13.95 5.17 -9.76
C GLN A 135 -14.31 5.60 -8.34
N ALA A 136 -13.32 6.04 -7.56
CA ALA A 136 -13.55 6.53 -6.20
C ALA A 136 -14.05 7.99 -6.17
N MET A 137 -14.00 8.72 -7.30
CA MET A 137 -14.51 10.09 -7.44
C MET A 137 -16.04 10.13 -7.60
N PHE A 138 -16.76 9.61 -6.60
CA PHE A 138 -18.23 9.69 -6.55
C PHE A 138 -18.74 10.96 -5.84
N THR A 139 -17.88 11.65 -5.09
CA THR A 139 -18.13 12.95 -4.47
C THR A 139 -17.15 14.00 -4.98
N GLY A 140 -17.53 15.29 -4.90
CA GLY A 140 -16.59 16.40 -5.13
C GLY A 140 -15.57 16.61 -4.00
N ASP A 141 -15.69 15.87 -2.89
CA ASP A 141 -14.76 15.92 -1.76
C ASP A 141 -13.64 14.88 -1.94
N GLU A 142 -12.41 15.35 -2.15
CA GLU A 142 -11.23 14.50 -2.33
C GLU A 142 -10.89 13.66 -1.09
N GLY A 143 -11.21 14.16 0.10
CA GLY A 143 -10.99 13.48 1.36
C GLY A 143 -11.84 12.23 1.49
N ILE A 144 -13.13 12.33 1.13
CA ILE A 144 -14.08 11.21 1.10
C ILE A 144 -13.67 10.19 0.03
N THR A 145 -13.38 10.66 -1.18
CA THR A 145 -12.90 9.81 -2.28
C THR A 145 -11.64 9.02 -1.90
N SER A 146 -10.72 9.68 -1.21
CA SER A 146 -9.45 9.07 -0.78
C SER A 146 -9.64 7.98 0.26
N LEU A 147 -10.69 8.03 1.09
CA LEU A 147 -10.96 6.98 2.07
C LEU A 147 -11.23 5.61 1.45
N GLY A 148 -11.84 5.57 0.26
CA GLY A 148 -12.11 4.32 -0.46
C GLY A 148 -10.89 3.68 -1.11
N LEU A 149 -9.77 4.41 -1.26
CA LEU A 149 -8.60 3.96 -1.99
C LEU A 149 -7.59 3.23 -1.10
N ASN A 150 -7.09 2.10 -1.59
CA ASN A 150 -5.95 1.41 -0.99
C ASN A 150 -4.65 2.14 -1.37
N PRO A 151 -3.86 2.63 -0.39
CA PRO A 151 -2.70 3.46 -0.68
C PRO A 151 -1.59 2.72 -1.42
N VAL A 152 -1.41 1.41 -1.17
CA VAL A 152 -0.41 0.59 -1.86
C VAL A 152 -0.78 0.48 -3.34
N ILE A 153 -2.01 0.06 -3.63
CA ILE A 153 -2.49 -0.10 -5.01
C ILE A 153 -2.49 1.23 -5.74
N ASN A 154 -2.99 2.29 -5.10
CA ASN A 154 -3.06 3.64 -5.67
C ASN A 154 -1.66 4.19 -6.01
N PHE A 155 -0.69 3.99 -5.11
CA PHE A 155 0.67 4.44 -5.34
C PHE A 155 1.31 3.73 -6.54
N PHE A 156 1.23 2.40 -6.59
CA PHE A 156 1.82 1.61 -7.68
C PHE A 156 1.07 1.75 -9.00
N SER A 157 -0.24 1.98 -8.99
CA SER A 157 -1.00 2.22 -10.22
C SER A 157 -0.58 3.54 -10.87
N LYS A 158 -0.47 4.61 -10.09
CA LYS A 158 -0.02 5.93 -10.55
C LYS A 158 1.46 5.95 -10.94
N LEU A 159 2.30 5.15 -10.27
CA LEU A 159 3.74 5.10 -10.57
C LEU A 159 4.01 4.66 -12.02
N LYS A 160 3.17 3.77 -12.56
CA LYS A 160 3.27 3.28 -13.95
C LYS A 160 3.03 4.37 -15.00
N PHE A 161 2.17 5.35 -14.70
CA PHE A 161 1.79 6.41 -15.64
C PHE A 161 2.70 7.65 -15.56
N ARG A 162 3.75 7.62 -14.74
CA ARG A 162 4.67 8.75 -14.57
C ARG A 162 5.47 9.06 -15.83
N GLU A 163 5.64 8.08 -16.72
CA GLU A 163 6.45 8.19 -17.93
C GLU A 163 5.63 8.52 -19.19
N ASP A 164 4.29 8.51 -19.11
CA ASP A 164 3.43 8.91 -20.22
C ASP A 164 3.46 10.43 -20.38
N SER A 165 4.47 10.92 -21.10
CA SER A 165 4.55 12.30 -21.55
C SER A 165 3.71 12.49 -22.81
N PHE A 166 3.26 13.71 -23.05
CA PHE A 166 2.59 14.06 -24.29
C PHE A 166 3.57 14.07 -25.48
N ASP A 167 3.11 13.66 -26.66
CA ASP A 167 3.86 13.80 -27.90
C ASP A 167 3.77 15.25 -28.39
N ILE A 168 4.88 15.98 -28.28
CA ILE A 168 4.94 17.40 -28.65
C ILE A 168 4.67 17.63 -30.15
N ASN A 169 4.99 16.67 -31.01
CA ASN A 169 4.75 16.79 -32.45
C ASN A 169 3.26 16.62 -32.74
N ALA A 170 2.63 15.62 -32.14
CA ALA A 170 1.18 15.46 -32.22
C ALA A 170 0.44 16.66 -31.62
N THR A 171 0.87 17.14 -30.45
CA THR A 171 0.30 18.34 -29.81
C THR A 171 0.41 19.55 -30.74
N ARG A 172 1.59 19.85 -31.29
CA ARG A 172 1.76 20.98 -32.23
C ARG A 172 0.90 20.83 -33.50
N LYS A 173 0.81 19.61 -34.04
CA LYS A 173 0.00 19.34 -35.25
C LYS A 173 -1.49 19.60 -35.02
N TYR A 174 -2.02 19.19 -33.87
CA TYR A 174 -3.46 19.28 -33.58
C TYR A 174 -3.86 20.56 -32.82
N TYR A 175 -2.89 21.29 -32.25
CA TYR A 175 -3.13 22.49 -31.45
C TYR A 175 -3.95 23.58 -32.17
N PRO A 176 -3.73 23.90 -33.47
CA PRO A 176 -4.55 24.91 -34.15
C PRO A 176 -6.05 24.58 -34.18
N TYR A 177 -6.41 23.29 -34.26
CA TYR A 177 -7.81 22.83 -34.26
C TYR A 177 -8.43 22.91 -32.86
N ILE A 178 -7.65 22.60 -31.82
CA ILE A 178 -8.08 22.74 -30.43
C ILE A 178 -8.24 24.23 -30.08
N ALA A 179 -7.30 25.08 -30.51
CA ALA A 179 -7.31 26.51 -30.25
C ALA A 179 -8.51 27.21 -30.91
N SER A 180 -8.88 26.82 -32.13
CA SER A 180 -10.08 27.32 -32.78
C SER A 180 -11.36 26.86 -32.08
N TYR A 181 -11.44 25.58 -31.68
CA TYR A 181 -12.58 25.05 -30.92
C TYR A 181 -12.78 25.76 -29.57
N LEU A 182 -11.68 26.03 -28.85
CA LEU A 182 -11.70 26.70 -27.55
C LEU A 182 -11.73 28.23 -27.64
N HIS A 183 -11.77 28.79 -28.85
CA HIS A 183 -11.79 30.24 -29.11
C HIS A 183 -10.61 30.99 -28.45
N ILE A 184 -9.42 30.39 -28.50
CA ILE A 184 -8.21 31.02 -27.94
C ILE A 184 -7.80 32.18 -28.88
N PRO A 185 -7.79 33.44 -28.39
CA PRO A 185 -7.66 34.62 -29.25
C PRO A 185 -6.28 34.75 -29.92
N HIS A 186 -5.26 34.09 -29.38
CA HIS A 186 -3.89 34.05 -29.92
C HIS A 186 -3.30 32.63 -29.77
N PRO A 187 -3.51 31.76 -30.77
CA PRO A 187 -2.93 30.40 -30.79
C PRO A 187 -1.40 30.41 -30.82
#